data_AF-A0A1E3QXA5-F1
#
_entry.id   AF-A0A1E3QXA5-F1
#
_cell.length_a   1.000
_cell.length_b   1.000
_cell.length_c   1.000
_cell.angle_alpha   90.00
_cell.angle_beta   90.00
_cell.angle_gamma   90.00
#
_symmetry.space_group_name_H-M   'P 1'
#
loop_
_entity.id
_entity.type
_entity.pdbx_description
1 polymer ?
#
loop_
_entity_poly.entity_id
_entity_poly.type
_entity_poly.pdbx_seq_one_letter_code
_entity_poly.pdbx_strand_id
1 'polypeptide(L)'
;MKLSIPLIALAVASQANAVAAPEGMPAAFAAAAASYQCHLYCGNAILESRTCSGASGYDTKCLCAADSAFTGLIKDCLDCAWCLWDDYSKYLVAPLAACNLPTVPTGTECSPGATKAAATTA
;
A
#
# COMPACT_ATOMS: atom_id res chain seq x y z
N MET A 1 8.03 -49.74 -28.25
CA MET A 1 7.04 -49.24 -27.27
C MET A 1 7.23 -47.74 -27.10
N LYS A 2 6.25 -46.93 -27.50
CA LYS A 2 6.19 -45.48 -27.22
C LYS A 2 4.91 -45.25 -26.43
N LEU A 3 5.03 -44.90 -25.16
CA LEU A 3 3.91 -44.61 -24.27
C LEU A 3 3.72 -43.08 -24.27
N SER A 4 2.65 -42.61 -24.90
CA SER A 4 2.28 -41.19 -24.91
C SER A 4 1.24 -40.95 -23.81
N ILE A 5 1.62 -40.23 -22.75
CA ILE A 5 0.72 -39.82 -21.67
C ILE A 5 0.22 -38.40 -22.00
N PRO A 6 -1.09 -38.18 -22.21
CA PRO A 6 -1.61 -36.84 -22.39
C PRO A 6 -1.67 -36.12 -21.03
N LEU A 7 -1.00 -34.97 -20.95
CA LEU A 7 -1.07 -34.06 -19.81
C LEU A 7 -2.44 -33.35 -19.85
N ILE A 8 -3.34 -33.68 -18.95
CA ILE A 8 -4.61 -32.96 -18.78
C ILE A 8 -4.32 -31.77 -17.87
N ALA A 9 -4.29 -30.56 -18.43
CA ALA A 9 -4.19 -29.32 -17.66
C ALA A 9 -5.54 -29.06 -16.96
N LEU A 10 -5.59 -29.25 -15.64
CA LEU A 10 -6.70 -28.77 -14.82
C LEU A 10 -6.58 -27.25 -14.66
N ALA A 11 -7.39 -26.50 -15.42
CA ALA A 11 -7.61 -25.09 -15.17
C ALA A 11 -8.49 -24.93 -13.92
N VAL A 12 -7.87 -24.58 -12.79
CA VAL A 12 -8.59 -24.12 -11.60
C VAL A 12 -9.05 -22.67 -11.85
N ALA A 13 -10.34 -22.47 -12.09
CA ALA A 13 -10.94 -21.15 -12.13
C ALA A 13 -11.14 -20.64 -10.70
N SER A 14 -10.30 -19.70 -10.27
CA SER A 14 -10.48 -18.96 -9.01
C SER A 14 -11.69 -18.03 -9.15
N GLN A 15 -12.78 -18.35 -8.48
CA GLN A 15 -13.98 -17.50 -8.47
C GLN A 15 -13.80 -16.41 -7.42
N ALA A 16 -13.39 -15.22 -7.86
CA ALA A 16 -13.39 -14.03 -7.03
C ALA A 16 -14.83 -13.50 -6.94
N ASN A 17 -15.50 -13.77 -5.82
CA ASN A 17 -16.78 -13.13 -5.51
C ASN A 17 -16.54 -11.65 -5.19
N ALA A 18 -16.63 -10.79 -6.20
CA ALA A 18 -16.67 -9.36 -6.00
C ALA A 18 -18.04 -8.96 -5.40
N VAL A 19 -18.05 -8.61 -4.11
CA VAL A 19 -19.21 -7.95 -3.49
C VAL A 19 -19.32 -6.56 -4.11
N ALA A 20 -20.44 -6.29 -4.79
CA ALA A 20 -20.69 -4.99 -5.39
C ALA A 20 -20.80 -3.91 -4.30
N ALA A 21 -20.06 -2.82 -4.43
CA ALA A 21 -20.30 -1.63 -3.63
C ALA A 21 -21.69 -1.05 -4.00
N PRO A 22 -22.50 -0.64 -3.00
CA PRO A 22 -23.85 -0.14 -3.22
C PRO A 22 -23.83 1.19 -3.99
N GLU A 23 -24.81 1.34 -4.89
CA GLU A 23 -25.03 2.55 -5.67
C GLU A 23 -25.42 3.71 -4.74
N GLY A 24 -24.63 4.79 -4.73
CA GLY A 24 -24.89 5.97 -3.89
C GLY A 24 -23.74 6.49 -3.04
N MET A 25 -22.49 6.06 -3.26
CA MET A 25 -21.36 6.67 -2.56
C MET A 25 -21.23 8.17 -2.92
N PRO A 26 -21.21 9.07 -1.92
CA PRO A 26 -21.08 10.50 -2.17
C PRO A 26 -19.75 10.79 -2.89
N ALA A 27 -19.73 11.80 -3.76
CA ALA A 27 -18.56 12.18 -4.57
C ALA A 27 -17.26 12.42 -3.75
N ALA A 28 -17.36 12.58 -2.44
CA ALA A 28 -16.23 12.57 -1.51
C ALA A 28 -15.43 11.25 -1.50
N PHE A 29 -16.07 10.11 -1.81
CA PHE A 29 -15.41 8.81 -2.04
C PHE A 29 -14.87 8.66 -3.47
N ALA A 30 -15.22 9.58 -4.38
CA ALA A 30 -14.77 9.59 -5.77
C ALA A 30 -13.56 10.50 -6.00
N ALA A 31 -13.19 11.35 -5.03
CA ALA A 31 -11.85 11.92 -4.99
C ALA A 31 -10.88 10.75 -4.86
N ALA A 32 -10.07 10.51 -5.90
CA ALA A 32 -9.31 9.28 -6.13
C ALA A 32 -8.75 8.67 -4.84
N ALA A 33 -9.51 7.72 -4.27
CA ALA A 33 -9.12 7.01 -3.08
C ALA A 33 -7.79 6.33 -3.38
N ALA A 34 -6.81 6.46 -2.49
CA ALA A 34 -5.55 5.78 -2.68
C ALA A 34 -5.76 4.27 -2.80
N SER A 35 -4.85 3.60 -3.52
CA SER A 35 -4.93 2.15 -3.65
C SER A 35 -4.84 1.46 -2.29
N TYR A 36 -5.50 0.30 -2.16
CA TYR A 36 -5.35 -0.56 -0.99
C TYR A 36 -3.89 -0.88 -0.69
N GLN A 37 -3.09 -1.07 -1.74
CA GLN A 37 -1.66 -1.31 -1.61
C GLN A 37 -0.93 -0.12 -0.95
N CYS A 38 -1.31 1.12 -1.29
CA CYS A 38 -0.76 2.30 -0.63
C CYS A 38 -1.07 2.33 0.87
N HIS A 39 -2.31 1.97 1.24
CA HIS A 39 -2.69 1.83 2.65
C HIS A 39 -1.87 0.75 3.37
N LEU A 40 -1.53 -0.35 2.70
CA LEU A 40 -0.67 -1.40 3.25
C LEU A 40 0.77 -0.90 3.48
N TYR A 41 1.36 -0.20 2.51
CA TYR A 41 2.70 0.36 2.68
C TYR A 41 2.77 1.33 3.85
N CYS A 42 1.88 2.32 3.87
CA CYS A 42 1.86 3.33 4.92
C CYS A 42 1.47 2.75 6.28
N GLY A 43 0.52 1.81 6.32
CA GLY A 43 0.10 1.14 7.56
C GLY A 43 1.21 0.29 8.16
N ASN A 44 1.86 -0.53 7.33
CA ASN A 44 2.96 -1.38 7.80
C ASN A 44 4.20 -0.56 8.18
N ALA A 45 4.48 0.56 7.49
CA ALA A 45 5.57 1.45 7.89
C ALA A 45 5.39 2.00 9.31
N ILE A 46 4.14 2.28 9.74
CA ILE A 46 3.85 2.67 11.13
C ILE A 46 4.16 1.54 12.11
N LEU A 47 3.84 0.30 11.74
CA LEU A 47 4.11 -0.86 12.60
C LEU A 47 5.63 -1.07 12.75
N GLU A 48 6.36 -1.06 11.63
CA GLU A 48 7.82 -1.21 11.62
C GLU A 48 8.53 -0.03 12.30
N SER A 49 8.00 1.19 12.23
CA SER A 49 8.60 2.29 12.97
C SER A 49 8.52 2.09 14.49
N ARG A 50 7.43 1.47 14.97
CA ARG A 50 7.21 1.21 16.39
C ARG A 50 8.12 0.11 16.93
N THR A 51 8.51 -0.87 16.12
CA THR A 51 9.46 -1.93 16.55
C THR A 51 10.84 -1.35 16.87
N CYS A 52 11.21 -0.24 16.23
CA CYS A 52 12.44 0.50 16.49
C CYS A 52 12.25 1.69 17.46
N SER A 53 11.10 1.81 18.14
CA SER A 53 10.84 2.90 19.08
C SER A 53 11.05 2.49 20.54
N GLY A 54 11.49 3.42 21.37
CA GLY A 54 11.69 3.23 22.81
C GLY A 54 11.50 4.52 23.61
N ALA A 55 11.82 4.45 24.91
CA ALA A 55 11.60 5.57 25.84
C ALA A 55 12.35 6.86 25.47
N SER A 56 13.47 6.74 24.74
CA SER A 56 14.32 7.87 24.32
C SER A 56 14.09 8.30 22.87
N GLY A 57 13.07 7.77 22.18
CA GLY A 57 12.82 8.02 20.76
C GLY A 57 13.09 6.79 19.88
N TYR A 58 13.49 7.02 18.63
CA TYR A 58 13.76 5.96 17.65
C TYR A 58 15.23 5.51 17.71
N ASP A 59 15.46 4.20 17.73
CA ASP A 59 16.76 3.63 17.39
C ASP A 59 17.00 3.80 15.88
N THR A 60 17.83 4.77 15.52
CA THR A 60 18.09 5.11 14.12
C THR A 60 18.89 4.03 13.38
N LYS A 61 19.61 3.14 14.09
CA LYS A 61 20.29 2.01 13.45
C LYS A 61 19.29 0.92 13.05
N CYS A 62 18.25 0.72 13.86
CA CYS A 62 17.13 -0.16 13.54
C CYS A 62 16.23 0.45 12.45
N LEU A 63 15.84 1.72 12.64
CA LEU A 63 14.82 2.37 11.82
C LEU A 63 15.36 2.76 10.43
N CYS A 64 16.54 3.37 10.38
CA CYS A 64 17.03 4.09 9.20
C CYS A 64 18.05 3.30 8.36
N ALA A 65 18.31 2.03 8.70
CA ALA A 65 19.14 1.18 7.85
C ALA A 65 18.51 1.07 6.45
N ALA A 66 19.36 1.05 5.41
CA ALA A 66 18.90 1.06 4.02
C ALA A 66 18.04 -0.18 3.68
N ASP A 67 18.30 -1.29 4.37
CA ASP A 67 17.59 -2.57 4.26
C ASP A 67 16.58 -2.79 5.39
N SER A 68 16.28 -1.78 6.21
CA SER A 68 15.23 -1.90 7.23
C SER A 68 13.86 -2.05 6.57
N ALA A 69 12.96 -2.80 7.25
CA ALA A 69 11.58 -2.96 6.78
C ALA A 69 10.86 -1.60 6.67
N PHE A 70 11.15 -0.68 7.60
CA PHE A 70 10.63 0.70 7.55
C PHE A 70 11.06 1.42 6.27
N THR A 71 12.36 1.44 5.95
CA THR A 71 12.89 2.17 4.78
C THR A 71 12.31 1.63 3.47
N GLY A 72 12.14 0.31 3.36
CA GLY A 72 11.49 -0.31 2.21
C GLY A 72 10.03 0.15 2.03
N LEU A 73 9.24 0.09 3.10
CA LEU A 73 7.82 0.43 3.07
C LEU A 73 7.57 1.94 2.91
N ILE A 74 8.38 2.77 3.56
CA ILE A 74 8.15 4.22 3.60
C ILE A 74 8.41 4.87 2.24
N LYS A 75 9.36 4.31 1.46
CA LYS A 75 9.61 4.79 0.10
C LYS A 75 8.37 4.65 -0.77
N ASP A 76 7.75 3.46 -0.76
CA ASP A 76 6.57 3.20 -1.58
C ASP A 76 5.33 3.91 -1.03
N CYS A 77 5.24 4.08 0.30
CA CYS A 77 4.22 4.92 0.91
C CYS A 77 4.31 6.37 0.43
N LEU A 78 5.47 7.02 0.54
CA LEU A 78 5.62 8.44 0.17
C LEU A 78 5.38 8.70 -1.33
N ASP A 79 5.58 7.69 -2.18
CA ASP A 79 5.30 7.76 -3.61
C ASP A 79 3.79 7.82 -3.91
N CYS A 80 2.96 7.11 -3.14
CA CYS A 80 1.52 6.98 -3.41
C CYS A 80 0.61 7.75 -2.43
N ALA A 81 1.17 8.27 -1.33
CA ALA A 81 0.39 8.75 -0.19
C ALA A 81 -0.25 10.14 -0.37
N TRP A 82 -0.07 10.81 -1.52
CA TRP A 82 -0.52 12.19 -1.74
C TRP A 82 -1.94 12.47 -1.22
N CYS A 83 -2.89 11.57 -1.53
CA CYS A 83 -4.31 11.74 -1.21
C CYS A 83 -4.78 11.06 0.09
N LEU A 84 -3.88 10.36 0.80
CA LEU A 84 -4.16 9.74 2.11
C LEU A 84 -3.29 10.30 3.24
N TRP A 85 -2.37 11.22 2.94
CA TRP A 85 -1.34 11.64 3.88
C TRP A 85 -1.90 12.19 5.20
N ASP A 86 -3.01 12.93 5.16
CA ASP A 86 -3.65 13.47 6.36
C ASP A 86 -4.04 12.38 7.37
N ASP A 87 -4.37 11.17 6.89
CA ASP A 87 -4.71 10.05 7.76
C ASP A 87 -3.47 9.44 8.45
N TYR A 88 -2.31 9.50 7.80
CA TYR A 88 -1.10 8.77 8.20
C TYR A 88 0.01 9.65 8.78
N SER A 89 0.05 10.94 8.41
CA SER A 89 1.11 11.89 8.76
C SER A 89 1.34 11.98 10.26
N LYS A 90 0.27 11.96 11.06
CA LYS A 90 0.31 11.97 12.54
C LYS A 90 1.13 10.83 13.16
N TYR A 91 1.38 9.74 12.40
CA TYR A 91 2.19 8.62 12.84
C TYR A 91 3.55 8.55 12.15
N LEU A 92 3.65 9.04 10.91
CA LEU A 92 4.84 8.86 10.08
C LEU A 92 5.81 10.04 10.09
N VAL A 93 5.37 11.27 10.43
CA VAL A 93 6.26 12.44 10.43
C VAL A 93 7.43 12.29 11.41
N ALA A 94 7.19 11.80 12.63
CA ALA A 94 8.23 11.63 13.63
C ALA A 94 9.31 10.60 13.23
N PRO A 95 8.99 9.37 12.79
CA PRO A 95 10.01 8.43 12.34
C PRO A 95 10.71 8.86 11.04
N LEU A 96 10.01 9.53 10.12
CA LEU A 96 10.62 10.14 8.93
C LEU A 96 11.68 11.19 9.31
N ALA A 97 11.34 12.09 10.23
CA ALA A 97 12.25 13.10 10.73
C ALA A 97 13.47 12.47 11.43
N ALA A 98 13.29 11.39 12.19
CA ALA A 98 14.38 10.67 12.84
C ALA A 98 15.40 10.10 11.83
N CYS A 99 14.95 9.78 10.61
CA CYS A 99 15.80 9.29 9.52
C CYS A 99 16.22 10.36 8.51
N ASN A 100 15.89 11.64 8.74
CA ASN A 100 16.11 12.73 7.77
C ASN A 100 15.49 12.45 6.39
N LEU A 101 14.34 11.78 6.36
CA LEU A 101 13.57 11.50 5.16
C LEU A 101 12.51 12.60 4.91
N PRO A 102 11.96 12.70 3.68
CA PRO A 102 10.87 13.63 3.40
C PRO A 102 9.68 13.40 4.35
N THR A 103 9.18 14.47 4.97
CA THR A 103 8.06 14.41 5.93
C THR A 103 6.69 14.69 5.29
N VAL A 104 6.66 14.70 3.96
CA VAL A 104 5.47 14.81 3.12
C VAL A 104 5.63 13.86 1.92
N PRO A 105 4.53 13.41 1.29
CA PRO A 105 4.60 12.56 0.11
C PRO A 105 5.42 13.22 -1.00
N THR A 106 6.18 12.39 -1.71
CA THR A 106 6.99 12.81 -2.86
C THR A 106 6.25 12.67 -4.18
N GLY A 107 5.27 11.77 -4.24
CA GLY A 107 4.33 11.71 -5.37
C GLY A 107 3.31 12.84 -5.30
N THR A 108 2.84 13.29 -6.47
CA THR A 108 1.87 14.38 -6.61
C THR A 108 0.52 13.91 -7.17
N GLU A 109 0.38 12.61 -7.40
CA GLU A 109 -0.83 12.00 -7.93
C GLU A 109 -1.42 11.05 -6.88
N CYS A 110 -2.75 10.97 -6.82
CA CYS A 110 -3.37 9.88 -6.08
C CYS A 110 -3.05 8.59 -6.81
N SER A 111 -2.50 7.59 -6.13
CA SER A 111 -2.44 6.23 -6.69
C SER A 111 -3.84 5.84 -7.15
N PRO A 112 -4.01 5.25 -8.35
CA PRO A 112 -5.31 4.79 -8.80
C PRO A 112 -5.90 3.92 -7.70
N GLY A 113 -7.01 4.36 -7.13
CA GLY A 113 -7.84 3.48 -6.33
C GLY A 113 -8.23 2.27 -7.18
N ALA A 114 -8.83 1.27 -6.56
CA ALA A 114 -9.48 0.22 -7.33
C ALA A 114 -10.65 0.82 -8.13
N THR A 115 -10.38 1.44 -9.28
CA THR A 115 -11.40 1.82 -10.25
C THR A 115 -11.91 0.53 -10.88
N LYS A 116 -13.23 0.30 -10.76
CA LYS A 116 -13.92 -0.79 -11.47
C LYS A 116 -13.46 -0.79 -12.93
N ALA A 117 -13.06 -1.94 -13.44
CA ALA A 117 -13.01 -2.15 -14.88
C ALA A 117 -14.41 -1.83 -15.43
N ALA A 118 -14.50 -0.87 -16.35
CA ALA A 118 -15.75 -0.56 -17.02
C ALA A 118 -16.25 -1.85 -17.70
N ALA A 119 -17.49 -2.24 -17.41
CA ALA A 119 -18.10 -3.40 -18.03
C ALA A 119 -18.17 -3.16 -19.54
N THR A 120 -17.32 -3.85 -20.30
CA THR A 120 -17.44 -3.95 -21.76
C THR A 120 -18.79 -4.58 -22.06
N THR A 121 -19.71 -3.78 -22.59
CA THR A 121 -20.97 -4.27 -23.14
C THR A 121 -20.66 -4.93 -24.48
N ALA A 122 -20.85 -6.25 -24.54
CA ALA A 122 -20.91 -7.03 -25.77
C ALA A 122 -22.38 -7.38 -26.06
#